data_AF-A0A963FVK2-F1
#
_entry.id   AF-A0A963FVK2-F1
#
_cell.length_a   1.000
_cell.length_b   1.000
_cell.length_c   1.000
_cell.angle_alpha   90.00
_cell.angle_beta   90.00
_cell.angle_gamma   90.00
#
_symmetry.space_group_name_H-M   'P 1'
#
loop_
_entity.id
_entity.type
_entity.pdbx_description
1 polymer ?
#
loop_
_entity_poly.entity_id
_entity_poly.type
_entity_poly.pdbx_seq_one_letter_code
_entity_poly.pdbx_strand_id
1 'polypeptide(L)'
;ALVELEGRKLVIKRYNIKSAGHAVSRAWRPSRAWHSWVEAHRLRFLGIATPRPLALIERRLGPLRGRAWLVTEYCEGQNLQDFLAGHAERGAPAEVLEAARRLFTRLAAERIGHGDLKATNFILNGHELCVLDLDAMRRYDSEAAWRKAWMKDRARFLRNWPEGSALQRQFSDVLPPPT
;
A
#
# COMPACT_ATOMS: atom_id res chain seq x y z
N ALA A 1 -12.93 -5.12 -8.78
CA ALA A 1 -14.08 -6.04 -8.72
C ALA A 1 -13.69 -7.23 -7.87
N LEU A 2 -14.57 -7.66 -6.96
CA LEU A 2 -14.46 -8.94 -6.26
C LEU A 2 -15.13 -9.99 -7.14
N VAL A 3 -14.49 -11.13 -7.35
CA VAL A 3 -15.02 -12.25 -8.13
C VAL A 3 -14.75 -13.55 -7.39
N GLU A 4 -15.62 -14.55 -7.56
CA GLU A 4 -15.40 -15.89 -7.05
C GLU A 4 -15.12 -16.82 -8.23
N LEU A 5 -14.05 -17.61 -8.14
CA LEU A 5 -13.65 -18.57 -9.14
C LEU A 5 -13.21 -19.86 -8.45
N GLU A 6 -13.89 -20.98 -8.74
CA GLU A 6 -13.59 -22.29 -8.14
C GLU A 6 -13.50 -22.25 -6.60
N GLY A 7 -14.43 -21.52 -5.96
CA GLY A 7 -14.47 -21.36 -4.50
C GLY A 7 -13.42 -20.41 -3.91
N ARG A 8 -12.63 -19.72 -4.75
CA ARG A 8 -11.64 -18.72 -4.33
C ARG A 8 -12.14 -17.31 -4.63
N LYS A 9 -12.12 -16.44 -3.61
CA LYS A 9 -12.37 -15.01 -3.78
C LYS A 9 -11.13 -14.30 -4.32
N LEU A 10 -11.28 -13.59 -5.42
CA LEU A 10 -10.22 -12.85 -6.11
C LEU A 10 -10.59 -11.38 -6.27
N VAL A 11 -9.58 -10.51 -6.26
CA VAL A 11 -9.75 -9.08 -6.54
C VAL A 11 -9.09 -8.73 -7.86
N ILE A 12 -9.90 -8.19 -8.78
CA ILE A 12 -9.43 -7.66 -10.06
C ILE A 12 -9.38 -6.14 -9.99
N LYS A 13 -8.16 -5.58 -10.07
CA LYS A 13 -7.91 -4.14 -10.20
C LYS A 13 -7.63 -3.80 -11.65
N ARG A 14 -8.46 -2.93 -12.23
CA ARG A 14 -8.29 -2.43 -13.60
C ARG A 14 -7.58 -1.07 -13.56
N TYR A 15 -6.50 -0.94 -14.32
CA TYR A 15 -5.74 0.29 -14.47
C TYR A 15 -5.99 0.86 -15.87
N ASN A 16 -6.69 2.00 -15.91
CA ASN A 16 -6.87 2.77 -17.13
C ASN A 16 -5.69 3.73 -17.34
N ILE A 17 -5.35 3.97 -18.61
CA ILE A 17 -4.38 4.98 -19.02
C ILE A 17 -5.03 6.35 -18.81
N LYS A 18 -4.47 7.16 -17.90
CA LYS A 18 -4.96 8.52 -17.64
C LYS A 18 -4.41 9.58 -18.61
N SER A 19 -3.66 9.19 -19.63
CA SER A 19 -2.85 10.17 -20.37
C SER A 19 -2.55 9.79 -21.82
N ALA A 20 -3.24 10.44 -22.76
CA ALA A 20 -2.97 10.35 -24.20
C ALA A 20 -1.93 11.38 -24.71
N GLY A 21 -1.71 12.51 -24.01
CA GLY A 21 -0.67 13.49 -24.40
C GLY A 21 0.72 13.01 -23.99
N HIS A 22 1.72 13.03 -24.87
CA HIS A 22 3.08 12.46 -24.72
C HIS A 22 3.21 10.93 -24.94
N ALA A 23 2.65 10.42 -26.04
CA ALA A 23 2.64 8.99 -26.38
C ALA A 23 4.04 8.35 -26.58
N VAL A 24 5.07 9.12 -26.99
CA VAL A 24 6.38 8.56 -27.36
C VAL A 24 7.30 8.30 -26.15
N SER A 25 7.38 9.22 -25.17
CA SER A 25 8.21 9.00 -23.97
C SER A 25 7.59 8.02 -22.96
N ARG A 26 6.27 7.78 -23.07
CA ARG A 26 5.51 6.92 -22.15
C ARG A 26 5.26 5.50 -22.64
N ALA A 27 5.56 5.20 -23.90
CA ALA A 27 5.51 3.85 -24.44
C ALA A 27 6.34 2.83 -23.64
N TRP A 28 7.43 3.29 -23.01
CA TRP A 28 8.45 2.44 -22.40
C TRP A 28 8.36 2.33 -20.86
N ARG A 29 7.49 3.11 -20.19
CA ARG A 29 7.37 3.05 -18.73
C ARG A 29 6.53 1.83 -18.30
N PRO A 30 6.83 1.17 -17.16
CA PRO A 30 5.98 0.14 -16.58
C PRO A 30 4.57 0.65 -16.25
N SER A 31 3.55 -0.21 -16.26
CA SER A 31 2.16 0.23 -15.99
C SER A 31 1.96 0.31 -14.49
N ARG A 32 0.89 0.99 -14.05
CA ARG A 32 0.53 0.95 -12.62
C ARG A 32 0.21 -0.47 -12.14
N ALA A 33 -0.33 -1.32 -13.02
CA ALA A 33 -0.55 -2.73 -12.74
C ALA A 33 0.77 -3.50 -12.61
N TRP A 34 1.71 -3.30 -13.56
CA TRP A 34 3.05 -3.89 -13.49
C TRP A 34 3.81 -3.43 -12.26
N HIS A 35 3.75 -2.14 -11.96
CA HIS A 35 4.38 -1.57 -10.78
C HIS A 35 3.81 -2.22 -9.51
N SER A 36 2.48 -2.29 -9.40
CA SER A 36 1.81 -2.96 -8.28
C SER A 36 2.18 -4.45 -8.19
N TRP A 37 2.35 -5.13 -9.32
CA TRP A 37 2.81 -6.52 -9.39
C TRP A 37 4.22 -6.69 -8.80
N VAL A 38 5.17 -5.85 -9.24
CA VAL A 38 6.55 -5.86 -8.74
C VAL A 38 6.60 -5.59 -7.25
N GLU A 39 5.90 -4.56 -6.77
CA GLU A 39 5.91 -4.20 -5.36
C GLU A 39 5.16 -5.23 -4.50
N ALA A 40 4.08 -5.86 -4.99
CA ALA A 40 3.43 -6.96 -4.28
C ALA A 40 4.39 -8.13 -4.07
N HIS A 41 5.15 -8.52 -5.11
CA HIS A 41 6.18 -9.56 -4.98
C HIS A 41 7.30 -9.14 -4.03
N ARG A 42 7.75 -7.88 -4.09
CA ARG A 42 8.76 -7.33 -3.17
C ARG A 42 8.31 -7.44 -1.72
N LEU A 43 7.12 -6.95 -1.39
CA LEU A 43 6.60 -6.98 -0.03
C LEU A 43 6.49 -8.42 0.47
N ARG A 44 5.96 -9.33 -0.34
CA ARG A 44 5.88 -10.76 0.03
C ARG A 44 7.24 -11.38 0.27
N PHE A 45 8.24 -11.06 -0.56
CA PHE A 45 9.61 -11.52 -0.36
C PHE A 45 10.20 -11.01 0.97
N LEU A 46 9.87 -9.78 1.37
CA LEU A 46 10.26 -9.16 2.64
C LEU A 46 9.43 -9.63 3.85
N GLY A 47 8.49 -10.57 3.65
CA GLY A 47 7.56 -11.02 4.68
C GLY A 47 6.62 -9.92 5.16
N ILE A 48 6.29 -8.96 4.30
CA ILE A 48 5.29 -7.93 4.54
C ILE A 48 3.97 -8.38 3.91
N ALA A 49 2.92 -8.44 4.72
CA ALA A 49 1.59 -8.87 4.28
C ALA A 49 1.03 -7.94 3.20
N THR A 50 0.61 -8.53 2.08
CA THR A 50 -0.09 -7.87 0.97
C THR A 50 -0.87 -8.96 0.21
N PRO A 51 -1.99 -8.62 -0.47
CA PRO A 51 -2.73 -9.61 -1.25
C PRO A 51 -1.81 -10.31 -2.25
N ARG A 52 -1.88 -11.64 -2.32
CA ARG A 52 -1.01 -12.43 -3.20
C ARG A 52 -1.29 -12.04 -4.65
N PRO A 53 -0.30 -11.53 -5.41
CA PRO A 53 -0.47 -11.29 -6.83
C PRO A 53 -0.57 -12.66 -7.54
N LEU A 54 -1.60 -12.85 -8.36
CA LEU A 54 -1.88 -14.11 -9.06
C LEU A 54 -1.66 -13.99 -10.56
N ALA A 55 -2.13 -12.90 -11.16
CA ALA A 55 -1.91 -12.62 -12.57
C ALA A 55 -1.79 -11.13 -12.86
N LEU A 56 -0.97 -10.80 -13.84
CA LEU A 56 -0.89 -9.49 -14.46
C LEU A 56 -1.24 -9.63 -15.94
N ILE A 57 -2.27 -8.92 -16.39
CA ILE A 57 -2.69 -8.91 -17.79
C ILE A 57 -2.48 -7.50 -18.34
N GLU A 58 -1.69 -7.37 -19.39
CA GLU A 58 -1.47 -6.10 -20.07
C GLU A 58 -1.81 -6.22 -21.56
N ARG A 59 -2.71 -5.36 -22.03
CA ARG A 59 -2.92 -5.19 -23.48
C ARG A 59 -1.96 -4.13 -23.98
N ARG A 60 -1.21 -4.45 -25.04
CA ARG A 60 -0.31 -3.52 -25.73
C ARG A 60 -0.53 -3.63 -27.24
N LEU A 61 -0.36 -2.54 -27.97
CA LEU A 61 -0.31 -2.51 -29.43
C LEU A 61 1.06 -1.95 -29.83
N GLY A 62 2.04 -2.84 -30.04
CA GLY A 62 3.44 -2.45 -30.14
C GLY A 62 3.91 -1.67 -28.89
N PRO A 63 4.59 -0.53 -29.03
CA PRO A 63 5.01 0.30 -27.91
C PRO A 63 3.84 1.03 -27.22
N LEU A 64 2.66 1.07 -27.84
CA LEU A 64 1.49 1.77 -27.30
C LEU A 64 0.83 0.95 -26.20
N ARG A 65 0.70 1.60 -25.05
CA ARG A 65 0.07 1.01 -23.87
C ARG A 65 -1.44 0.90 -24.08
N GLY A 66 -2.01 -0.19 -23.57
CA GLY A 66 -3.45 -0.37 -23.44
C GLY A 66 -3.87 -0.55 -21.98
N ARG A 67 -5.05 -1.15 -21.81
CA ARG A 67 -5.59 -1.49 -20.50
C ARG A 67 -4.72 -2.54 -19.80
N ALA A 68 -4.58 -2.41 -18.49
CA ALA A 68 -3.88 -3.38 -17.66
C ALA A 68 -4.75 -3.80 -16.47
N TRP A 69 -4.59 -5.04 -16.03
CA TRP A 69 -5.31 -5.63 -14.91
C TRP A 69 -4.35 -6.38 -14.01
N LEU A 70 -4.52 -6.20 -12.70
CA LEU A 70 -3.86 -6.99 -11.68
C LEU A 70 -4.94 -7.84 -11.00
N VAL A 71 -4.70 -9.15 -10.93
CA VAL A 71 -5.53 -10.11 -10.20
C VAL A 71 -4.76 -10.52 -8.95
N THR A 72 -5.39 -10.37 -7.79
CA THR A 72 -4.84 -10.81 -6.51
C THR A 72 -5.81 -11.75 -5.80
N GLU A 73 -5.33 -12.50 -4.83
CA GLU A 73 -6.20 -13.09 -3.82
C GLU A 73 -7.00 -12.00 -3.10
N TYR A 74 -8.21 -12.34 -2.64
CA TYR A 74 -8.92 -11.51 -1.69
C TYR A 74 -8.23 -11.57 -0.33
N CYS A 75 -8.08 -10.41 0.31
CA CYS A 75 -7.62 -10.35 1.68
C CYS A 75 -8.85 -10.28 2.59
N GLU A 76 -9.08 -11.34 3.36
CA GLU A 76 -10.03 -11.31 4.47
C GLU A 76 -9.56 -10.32 5.56
N GLY A 77 -10.49 -9.79 6.34
CA GLY A 77 -10.21 -8.86 7.42
C GLY A 77 -10.93 -7.52 7.28
N GLN A 78 -10.71 -6.63 8.26
CA GLN A 78 -11.39 -5.34 8.35
C GLN A 78 -10.49 -4.20 7.89
N ASN A 79 -11.04 -3.18 7.22
CA ASN A 79 -10.30 -1.96 6.92
C ASN A 79 -9.81 -1.29 8.21
N LEU A 80 -8.54 -0.89 8.25
CA LEU A 80 -7.95 -0.30 9.46
C LEU A 80 -8.65 1.01 9.87
N GLN A 81 -9.07 1.85 8.91
CA GLN A 81 -9.79 3.08 9.25
C GLN A 81 -11.13 2.77 9.92
N ASP A 82 -11.87 1.82 9.36
CA ASP A 82 -13.19 1.42 9.87
C ASP A 82 -13.07 0.73 11.22
N PHE A 83 -12.07 -0.15 11.40
CA PHE A 83 -11.79 -0.82 12.68
C PHE A 83 -11.51 0.20 13.80
N LEU A 84 -10.75 1.25 13.49
CA LEU A 84 -10.40 2.31 14.43
C LEU A 84 -11.44 3.44 14.49
N ALA A 85 -12.60 3.29 13.82
CA ALA A 85 -13.69 4.24 13.97
C ALA A 85 -14.11 4.33 15.45
N GLY A 86 -14.24 5.55 15.98
CA GLY A 86 -14.56 5.78 17.38
C GLY A 86 -13.43 5.50 18.39
N HIS A 87 -12.21 5.17 17.93
CA HIS A 87 -11.07 4.95 18.82
C HIS A 87 -10.20 6.19 19.04
N ALA A 88 -10.53 7.33 18.42
CA ALA A 88 -9.72 8.57 18.45
C ALA A 88 -9.17 8.90 19.84
N GLU A 89 -10.03 8.98 20.85
CA GLU A 89 -9.64 9.33 22.23
C GLU A 89 -9.23 8.13 23.08
N ARG A 90 -9.71 6.92 22.76
CA ARG A 90 -9.41 5.69 23.52
C ARG A 90 -8.02 5.13 23.20
N GLY A 91 -7.50 5.46 22.03
CA GLY A 91 -6.29 4.84 21.49
C GLY A 91 -6.58 3.52 20.79
N ALA A 92 -5.55 2.99 20.12
CA ALA A 92 -5.63 1.75 19.37
C ALA A 92 -5.38 0.56 20.30
N PRO A 93 -6.01 -0.59 20.03
CA PRO A 93 -5.66 -1.84 20.70
C PRO A 93 -4.17 -2.16 20.53
N ALA A 94 -3.57 -2.79 21.55
CA ALA A 94 -2.13 -3.03 21.61
C ALA A 94 -1.63 -3.89 20.43
N GLU A 95 -2.42 -4.88 20.03
CA GLU A 95 -2.16 -5.77 18.90
C GLU A 95 -2.10 -5.01 17.56
N VAL A 96 -2.91 -3.96 17.40
CA VAL A 96 -2.90 -3.12 16.19
C VAL A 96 -1.66 -2.24 16.16
N LEU A 97 -1.29 -1.65 17.31
CA LEU A 97 -0.05 -0.87 17.44
C LEU A 97 1.18 -1.74 17.17
N GLU A 98 1.17 -2.99 17.63
CA GLU A 98 2.28 -3.93 17.42
C GLU A 98 2.36 -4.39 15.96
N ALA A 99 1.22 -4.68 15.31
CA ALA A 99 1.16 -4.95 13.88
C ALA A 99 1.68 -3.77 13.04
N ALA A 100 1.27 -2.55 13.38
CA ALA A 100 1.76 -1.33 12.75
C ALA A 100 3.25 -1.11 12.95
N ARG A 101 3.77 -1.35 14.17
CA ARG A 101 5.19 -1.23 14.49
C ARG A 101 6.02 -2.18 13.64
N ARG A 102 5.66 -3.46 13.59
CA ARG A 102 6.36 -4.45 12.74
C ARG A 102 6.36 -4.04 11.28
N LEU A 103 5.22 -3.61 10.75
CA LEU A 103 5.09 -3.20 9.35
C LEU A 103 5.97 -1.98 9.04
N PHE A 104 5.80 -0.89 9.79
CA PHE A 104 6.48 0.37 9.48
C PHE A 104 7.97 0.32 9.75
N THR A 105 8.43 -0.45 10.74
CA THR A 105 9.86 -0.71 10.94
C THR A 105 10.46 -1.45 9.75
N ARG A 106 9.78 -2.47 9.19
CA ARG A 106 10.27 -3.18 7.99
C ARG A 106 10.30 -2.27 6.76
N LEU A 107 9.25 -1.48 6.53
CA LEU A 107 9.23 -0.53 5.42
C LEU A 107 10.36 0.51 5.53
N ALA A 108 10.61 1.02 6.73
CA ALA A 108 11.69 1.98 6.97
C ALA A 108 13.07 1.35 6.78
N ALA A 109 13.31 0.16 7.33
CA ALA A 109 14.57 -0.58 7.18
C ALA A 109 14.92 -0.83 5.71
N GLU A 110 13.91 -1.10 4.88
CA GLU A 110 14.06 -1.36 3.44
C GLU A 110 14.03 -0.08 2.57
N ARG A 111 13.95 1.10 3.21
CA ARG A 111 13.81 2.42 2.56
C ARG A 111 12.67 2.46 1.55
N ILE A 112 11.53 1.88 1.94
CA ILE A 112 10.31 1.84 1.12
C ILE A 112 9.38 2.96 1.56
N GLY A 113 8.97 3.79 0.59
CA GLY A 113 7.83 4.69 0.75
C GLY A 113 6.59 4.08 0.10
N HIS A 114 5.42 4.30 0.70
CA HIS A 114 4.16 3.87 0.14
C HIS A 114 3.64 4.85 -0.93
N GLY A 115 3.84 6.16 -0.71
CA GLY A 115 3.36 7.22 -1.60
C GLY A 115 1.87 7.57 -1.47
N ASP A 116 1.06 6.67 -0.89
CA ASP A 116 -0.36 6.87 -0.58
C ASP A 116 -0.71 6.40 0.83
N LEU A 117 0.17 6.66 1.83
CA LEU A 117 0.03 6.08 3.17
C LEU A 117 -1.20 6.63 3.93
N LYS A 118 -2.32 5.91 3.88
CA LYS A 118 -3.57 6.21 4.59
C LYS A 118 -4.14 4.94 5.22
N ALA A 119 -4.91 5.08 6.30
CA ALA A 119 -5.46 3.94 7.04
C ALA A 119 -6.33 3.03 6.15
N THR A 120 -7.03 3.60 5.15
CA THR A 120 -7.84 2.82 4.21
C THR A 120 -7.07 1.91 3.27
N ASN A 121 -5.74 2.09 3.15
CA ASN A 121 -4.89 1.18 2.38
C ASN A 121 -4.35 0.01 3.22
N PHE A 122 -4.91 -0.23 4.41
CA PHE A 122 -4.56 -1.38 5.24
C PHE A 122 -5.80 -2.21 5.60
N ILE A 123 -5.66 -3.52 5.52
CA ILE A 123 -6.60 -4.48 6.07
C ILE A 123 -5.97 -5.13 7.30
N LEU A 124 -6.65 -5.07 8.44
CA LEU A 124 -6.30 -5.84 9.62
C LEU A 124 -6.80 -7.27 9.43
N ASN A 125 -5.86 -8.22 9.31
CA ASN A 125 -6.14 -9.64 9.18
C ASN A 125 -5.41 -10.40 10.30
N GLY A 126 -6.16 -10.77 11.34
CA GLY A 126 -5.58 -11.32 12.57
C GLY A 126 -4.58 -10.35 13.20
N HIS A 127 -3.30 -10.73 13.23
CA HIS A 127 -2.23 -9.95 13.81
C HIS A 127 -1.38 -9.19 12.79
N GLU A 128 -1.80 -9.12 11.52
CA GLU A 128 -1.04 -8.45 10.46
C GLU A 128 -1.83 -7.30 9.83
N LEU A 129 -1.10 -6.26 9.42
CA LEU A 129 -1.62 -5.23 8.53
C LEU A 129 -1.23 -5.56 7.10
N CYS A 130 -2.21 -5.98 6.32
CA CYS A 130 -2.06 -6.27 4.91
C CYS A 130 -2.11 -4.97 4.11
N VAL A 131 -1.01 -4.67 3.40
CA VAL A 131 -0.84 -3.44 2.62
C VAL A 131 -1.59 -3.53 1.30
N LEU A 132 -2.36 -2.49 0.98
CA LEU A 132 -3.08 -2.34 -0.27
C LEU A 132 -2.50 -1.18 -1.10
N ASP A 133 -3.01 -1.06 -2.32
CA ASP A 133 -2.72 0.04 -3.24
C ASP A 133 -1.23 0.35 -3.46
N LEU A 134 -0.56 -0.60 -4.10
CA LEU A 134 0.89 -0.58 -4.24
C LEU A 134 1.39 0.21 -5.47
N ASP A 135 0.51 0.93 -6.16
CA ASP A 135 0.81 1.50 -7.47
C ASP A 135 1.68 2.76 -7.43
N ALA A 136 1.79 3.38 -6.24
CA ALA A 136 2.62 4.54 -5.95
C ALA A 136 3.84 4.22 -5.06
N MET A 137 3.97 2.96 -4.61
CA MET A 137 5.08 2.57 -3.73
C MET A 137 6.43 2.74 -4.40
N ARG A 138 7.49 2.88 -3.63
CA ARG A 138 8.84 2.96 -4.19
C ARG A 138 9.88 2.59 -3.15
N ARG A 139 10.86 1.78 -3.57
CA ARG A 139 12.14 1.66 -2.88
C ARG A 139 13.07 2.79 -3.31
N TYR A 140 13.76 3.37 -2.35
CA TYR A 140 14.67 4.49 -2.56
C TYR A 140 16.11 4.06 -2.28
N ASP A 141 17.01 4.27 -3.24
CA ASP A 141 18.44 4.00 -3.04
C ASP A 141 19.12 5.14 -2.25
N SER A 142 18.65 6.38 -2.45
CA SER A 142 19.08 7.55 -1.70
C SER A 142 18.30 7.70 -0.39
N GLU A 143 19.02 7.76 0.72
CA GLU A 143 18.45 8.01 2.04
C GLU A 143 17.76 9.37 2.15
N ALA A 144 18.35 10.43 1.60
CA ALA A 144 17.73 11.76 1.59
C ALA A 144 16.39 11.76 0.83
N ALA A 145 16.32 11.07 -0.31
CA ALA A 145 15.08 10.93 -1.07
C ALA A 145 14.04 10.10 -0.30
N TRP A 146 14.48 9.00 0.33
CA TRP A 146 13.63 8.19 1.20
C TRP A 146 13.07 9.01 2.35
N ARG A 147 13.91 9.72 3.12
CA ARG A 147 13.47 10.55 4.27
C ARG A 147 12.40 11.54 3.87
N LYS A 148 12.58 12.23 2.73
CA LYS A 148 11.58 13.16 2.20
C LYS A 148 10.25 12.48 1.87
N ALA A 149 10.29 11.29 1.29
CA ALA A 149 9.08 10.52 0.99
C ALA A 149 8.43 9.98 2.28
N TRP A 150 9.23 9.43 3.19
CA TRP A 150 8.80 8.88 4.46
C TRP A 150 8.13 9.92 5.34
N MET A 151 8.68 11.14 5.44
CA MET A 151 8.04 12.25 6.15
C MET A 151 6.64 12.57 5.60
N LYS A 152 6.47 12.54 4.28
CA LYS A 152 5.16 12.79 3.65
C LYS A 152 4.18 11.66 3.96
N ASP A 153 4.63 10.42 3.88
CA ASP A 153 3.83 9.24 4.21
C ASP A 153 3.42 9.25 5.69
N ARG A 154 4.35 9.45 6.63
CA ARG A 154 4.05 9.61 8.06
C ARG A 154 3.01 10.69 8.30
N ALA A 155 3.24 11.90 7.77
CA ALA A 155 2.32 13.01 7.93
C ALA A 155 0.93 12.68 7.36
N ARG A 156 0.87 11.96 6.24
CA ARG A 156 -0.41 11.55 5.65
C ARG A 156 -1.12 10.50 6.47
N PHE A 157 -0.39 9.54 7.04
CA PHE A 157 -0.96 8.50 7.89
C PHE A 157 -1.54 9.10 9.18
N LEU A 158 -0.82 10.02 9.81
CA LEU A 158 -1.29 10.69 11.04
C LEU A 158 -2.51 11.60 10.83
N ARG A 159 -2.73 12.09 9.61
CA ARG A 159 -3.93 12.86 9.24
C ARG A 159 -5.22 12.02 9.14
N ASN A 160 -5.17 10.69 9.33
CA ASN A 160 -6.39 9.88 9.36
C ASN A 160 -7.21 10.09 10.65
N TRP A 161 -6.63 10.70 11.68
CA TRP A 161 -7.28 10.95 12.97
C TRP A 161 -7.12 12.42 13.43
N PRO A 162 -8.01 12.92 14.31
CA PRO A 162 -7.94 14.29 14.81
C PRO A 162 -6.59 14.63 15.44
N GLU A 163 -6.16 15.87 15.25
CA GLU A 163 -4.91 16.36 15.85
C GLU A 163 -4.99 16.32 17.38
N GLY A 164 -3.94 15.78 18.01
CA GLY A 164 -3.89 15.63 19.46
C GLY A 164 -4.77 14.51 20.02
N SER A 165 -5.40 13.69 19.19
CA SER A 165 -6.10 12.47 19.66
C SER A 165 -5.11 11.43 20.20
N ALA A 166 -5.58 10.51 21.05
CA ALA A 166 -4.76 9.41 21.56
C ALA A 166 -4.22 8.53 20.42
N LEU A 167 -5.04 8.24 19.40
CA LEU A 167 -4.60 7.48 18.22
C LEU A 167 -3.46 8.16 17.48
N GLN A 168 -3.57 9.47 17.23
CA GLN A 168 -2.55 10.18 16.50
C GLN A 168 -1.20 10.13 17.24
N ARG A 169 -1.21 10.35 18.57
CA ARG A 169 0.01 10.24 19.39
C ARG A 169 0.62 8.84 19.34
N GLN A 170 -0.19 7.80 19.61
CA GLN A 170 0.29 6.43 19.63
C GLN A 170 0.86 5.98 18.26
N PHE A 171 0.20 6.32 17.15
CA PHE A 171 0.74 6.01 15.83
C PHE A 171 1.97 6.84 15.47
N SER A 172 2.09 8.07 15.98
CA SER A 172 3.31 8.86 15.82
C SER A 172 4.51 8.18 16.48
N ASP A 173 4.31 7.59 17.67
CA ASP A 173 5.35 6.86 18.41
C ASP A 173 5.69 5.51 17.76
N VAL A 174 4.70 4.86 17.13
CA VAL A 174 4.89 3.61 16.39
C VAL A 174 5.64 3.82 15.07
N LEU A 175 5.45 4.96 14.40
CA LEU A 175 6.08 5.26 13.12
C LEU A 175 7.56 5.64 13.31
N PRO A 176 8.52 4.88 12.76
CA PRO A 176 9.94 5.19 12.86
C PRO A 176 10.26 6.64 12.46
N PRO A 177 11.08 7.36 13.25
CA PRO A 177 11.51 8.69 12.88
C PRO A 177 12.35 8.64 11.59
N PRO A 178 12.35 9.71 10.78
CA PRO A 178 13.25 9.82 9.63
C PRO A 178 14.63 10.20 10.17
N THR A 179 15.42 9.20 10.58
CA THR A 179 16.83 9.35 11.01
C THR A 179 17.64 10.10 9.97
#